data_AF-A0A1L5KGN3-F1
#
_entry.id   AF-A0A1L5KGN3-F1
#
_cell.length_a   1.000
_cell.length_b   1.000
_cell.length_c   1.000
_cell.angle_alpha   90.00
_cell.angle_beta   90.00
_cell.angle_gamma   90.00
#
_symmetry.space_group_name_H-M   'P 1'
#
loop_
_entity.id
_entity.type
_entity.pdbx_description
1 polymer ?
#
loop_
_entity_poly.entity_id
_entity_poly.type
_entity_poly.pdbx_seq_one_letter_code
_entity_poly.pdbx_strand_id
1 'polypeptide(L)'
;MTQYNQFNQLVGDALPDWQPRPWPQRQTLQGQLCRLEPLDVKHAQALFNAYRQAPDTRAWTWLLREPENSVTEFSAWIASISELNDPLHFAVIDERSGQPV
;
A
#
# COMPACT_ATOMS: atom_id res chain seq x y z
N MET A 1 29.56 -19.74 11.56
CA MET A 1 29.98 -21.08 11.13
C MET A 1 28.88 -21.65 10.28
N THR A 2 29.18 -21.85 9.00
CA THR A 2 28.22 -22.32 8.01
C THR A 2 27.62 -23.66 8.42
N GLN A 3 26.29 -23.77 8.38
CA GLN A 3 25.55 -24.94 8.85
C GLN A 3 25.09 -25.80 7.66
N TYR A 4 24.78 -27.06 7.92
CA TYR A 4 24.14 -27.95 6.95
C TYR A 4 22.75 -28.30 7.46
N ASN A 5 21.73 -28.16 6.62
CA ASN A 5 20.38 -28.58 6.97
C ASN A 5 20.22 -30.12 6.89
N GLN A 6 19.06 -30.65 7.25
CA GLN A 6 18.73 -32.08 7.21
C GLN A 6 18.85 -32.75 5.82
N PHE A 7 19.03 -31.97 4.75
CA PHE A 7 19.24 -32.44 3.38
C PHE A 7 20.70 -32.27 2.93
N ASN A 8 21.62 -32.00 3.86
CA ASN A 8 23.04 -31.78 3.60
C ASN A 8 23.31 -30.57 2.67
N GLN A 9 22.44 -29.56 2.71
CA GLN A 9 22.62 -28.31 1.99
C GLN A 9 23.23 -27.26 2.90
N LEU A 10 24.15 -26.48 2.35
CA LEU A 10 24.78 -25.35 3.02
C LEU A 10 23.71 -24.28 3.31
N VAL A 11 23.43 -24.04 4.58
CA VAL A 11 22.59 -22.95 5.07
C VAL A 11 23.45 -22.03 5.92
N GLY A 12 23.19 -20.73 5.88
CA GLY A 12 24.01 -19.73 6.58
C GLY A 12 24.07 -19.94 8.10
N ASP A 13 24.72 -19.01 8.78
CA ASP A 13 24.82 -19.05 10.24
C ASP A 13 23.44 -18.96 10.91
N ALA A 14 23.22 -19.72 11.99
CA ALA A 14 21.99 -19.65 12.76
C ALA A 14 21.83 -18.29 13.45
N LEU A 15 20.58 -17.84 13.57
CA LEU A 15 20.18 -16.62 14.29
C LEU A 15 19.35 -17.02 15.54
N PRO A 16 20.00 -17.52 16.62
CA PRO A 16 19.28 -18.08 17.77
C PRO A 16 18.41 -17.06 18.52
N ASP A 17 18.76 -15.78 18.44
CA ASP A 17 18.05 -14.69 19.11
C ASP A 17 17.02 -14.00 18.21
N TRP A 18 16.72 -14.57 17.04
CA TRP A 18 15.69 -14.03 16.17
C TRP A 18 14.31 -14.09 16.83
N GLN A 19 13.57 -12.99 16.75
CA GLN A 19 12.21 -12.87 17.28
C GLN A 19 11.27 -12.27 16.23
N PRO A 20 9.98 -12.64 16.25
CA PRO A 20 8.97 -12.00 15.41
C PRO A 20 8.94 -10.48 15.62
N ARG A 21 8.78 -9.73 14.52
CA ARG A 21 8.59 -8.28 14.59
C ARG A 21 7.10 -7.93 14.71
N PRO A 22 6.75 -6.80 15.36
CA PRO A 22 5.36 -6.34 15.40
C PRO A 22 4.79 -6.11 14.00
N TRP A 23 3.48 -6.32 13.85
CA TRP A 23 2.75 -5.99 12.63
C TRP A 23 2.71 -4.47 12.40
N PRO A 24 2.69 -4.01 11.13
CA PRO A 24 2.44 -2.61 10.82
C PRO A 24 1.09 -2.14 11.38
N GLN A 25 1.01 -0.86 11.76
CA GLN A 25 -0.17 -0.25 12.36
C GLN A 25 -0.74 0.83 11.44
N ARG A 26 -2.06 1.07 11.52
CA ARG A 26 -2.74 2.18 10.84
C ARG A 26 -2.44 3.49 11.56
N GLN A 27 -1.32 4.12 11.20
CA GLN A 27 -0.89 5.39 11.79
C GLN A 27 -0.53 6.38 10.69
N THR A 28 -0.90 7.65 10.85
CA THR A 28 -0.46 8.68 9.91
C THR A 28 1.05 8.87 10.01
N LEU A 29 1.73 8.79 8.86
CA LEU A 29 3.18 9.00 8.77
C LEU A 29 3.45 10.37 8.16
N GLN A 30 4.03 11.29 8.92
CA GLN A 30 4.32 12.65 8.46
C GLN A 30 5.71 12.73 7.81
N GLY A 31 5.75 13.21 6.56
CA GLY A 31 6.97 13.57 5.85
C GLY A 31 7.07 15.07 5.59
N GLN A 32 8.11 15.47 4.85
CA GLN A 32 8.31 16.86 4.45
C GLN A 32 7.46 17.29 3.25
N LEU A 33 7.24 16.37 2.30
CA LEU A 33 6.55 16.63 1.02
C LEU A 33 5.13 16.03 0.99
N CYS A 34 4.94 14.95 1.72
CA CYS A 34 3.68 14.25 1.81
C CYS A 34 3.49 13.67 3.22
N ARG A 35 2.26 13.27 3.52
CA ARG A 35 1.97 12.35 4.61
C ARG A 35 1.22 11.14 4.09
N LEU A 36 1.37 10.02 4.79
CA LEU A 36 0.62 8.80 4.52
C LEU A 36 -0.51 8.71 5.54
N GLU A 37 -1.75 8.74 5.09
CA GLU A 37 -2.92 8.48 5.94
C GLU A 37 -3.41 7.05 5.69
N PRO A 38 -3.83 6.28 6.72
CA PRO A 38 -4.51 5.01 6.51
C PRO A 38 -5.64 5.18 5.49
N LEU A 39 -5.68 4.30 4.50
CA LEU A 39 -6.67 4.43 3.42
C LEU A 39 -8.09 4.37 4.00
N ASP A 40 -8.98 5.20 3.47
CA ASP A 40 -10.35 5.37 3.95
C ASP A 40 -11.22 5.88 2.79
N VAL A 41 -12.53 5.62 2.86
CA VAL A 41 -13.50 6.02 1.83
C VAL A 41 -13.50 7.53 1.59
N LYS A 42 -13.19 8.36 2.60
CA LYS A 42 -13.06 9.82 2.44
C LYS A 42 -12.03 10.22 1.37
N HIS A 43 -11.05 9.36 1.07
CA HIS A 43 -10.02 9.61 0.06
C HIS A 43 -10.49 9.29 -1.36
N ALA A 44 -11.55 8.50 -1.53
CA ALA A 44 -11.91 7.90 -2.81
C ALA A 44 -12.17 8.93 -3.92
N GLN A 45 -12.93 9.98 -3.62
CA GLN A 45 -13.28 11.00 -4.61
C GLN A 45 -12.05 11.74 -5.16
N ALA A 46 -11.11 12.12 -4.29
CA ALA A 46 -9.92 12.84 -4.69
C ALA A 46 -8.93 11.94 -5.44
N LEU A 47 -8.72 10.70 -4.96
CA LEU A 47 -7.89 9.71 -5.64
C LEU A 47 -8.44 9.36 -7.04
N PHE A 48 -9.76 9.15 -7.14
CA PHE A 48 -10.41 8.92 -8.43
C PHE A 48 -10.20 10.09 -9.40
N ASN A 49 -10.35 11.32 -8.91
CA ASN A 49 -10.10 12.51 -9.71
C ASN A 49 -8.63 12.63 -10.13
N ALA A 50 -7.68 12.27 -9.27
CA ALA A 50 -6.25 12.25 -9.58
C ALA A 50 -5.94 11.26 -10.71
N TYR A 51 -6.44 10.02 -10.63
CA TYR A 51 -6.24 9.02 -11.69
C TYR A 51 -6.82 9.46 -13.04
N ARG A 52 -7.95 10.18 -13.03
CA ARG A 52 -8.58 10.68 -14.26
C ARG A 52 -7.85 11.85 -14.93
N GLN A 53 -6.83 12.42 -14.29
CA GLN A 53 -5.97 13.43 -14.94
C GLN A 53 -5.02 12.81 -15.97
N ALA A 54 -4.81 11.49 -15.92
CA ALA A 54 -4.03 10.79 -16.94
C ALA A 54 -4.74 10.86 -18.31
N PRO A 55 -3.98 10.99 -19.42
CA PRO A 55 -4.56 11.08 -20.76
C PRO A 55 -5.22 9.77 -21.21
N ASP A 56 -4.82 8.64 -20.63
CA ASP A 56 -5.37 7.32 -20.89
C ASP A 56 -5.08 6.38 -19.70
N THR A 57 -5.41 5.09 -19.88
CA THR A 57 -5.33 4.07 -18.84
C THR A 57 -3.97 3.34 -18.78
N ARG A 58 -2.93 3.79 -19.49
CA ARG A 58 -1.63 3.06 -19.56
C ARG A 58 -0.93 2.90 -18.21
N ALA A 59 -1.26 3.76 -17.23
CA ALA A 59 -0.75 3.63 -15.86
C ALA A 59 -1.18 2.30 -15.20
N TRP A 60 -2.23 1.66 -15.72
CA TRP A 60 -2.80 0.42 -15.20
C TRP A 60 -2.23 -0.85 -15.87
N THR A 61 -1.44 -0.73 -16.95
CA THR A 61 -0.95 -1.86 -17.76
C THR A 61 -0.25 -2.96 -16.95
N TRP A 62 0.38 -2.62 -15.83
CA TRP A 62 1.11 -3.55 -14.96
C TRP A 62 0.49 -3.75 -13.58
N LEU A 63 -0.71 -3.21 -13.35
CA LEU A 63 -1.45 -3.40 -12.12
C LEU A 63 -2.35 -4.63 -12.22
N LEU A 64 -2.68 -5.23 -11.08
CA LEU A 64 -3.54 -6.41 -11.01
C LEU A 64 -5.04 -6.09 -11.23
N ARG A 65 -5.35 -4.85 -11.59
CA ARG A 65 -6.70 -4.32 -11.78
C ARG A 65 -6.74 -3.38 -12.98
N GLU A 66 -7.94 -3.18 -13.49
CA GLU A 66 -8.30 -2.16 -14.47
C GLU A 66 -8.90 -0.93 -13.76
N PRO A 67 -8.85 0.26 -14.37
CA PRO A 67 -9.48 1.46 -13.82
C PRO A 67 -11.01 1.33 -13.80
N GLU A 68 -11.60 1.86 -12.74
CA GLU A 68 -13.04 1.97 -12.57
C GLU A 68 -13.60 3.11 -13.42
N ASN A 69 -14.86 2.97 -13.83
CA ASN A 69 -15.52 3.96 -14.70
C ASN A 69 -16.30 5.01 -13.91
N SER A 70 -16.47 4.80 -12.59
CA SER A 70 -17.20 5.71 -11.71
C SER A 70 -16.57 5.81 -10.33
N VAL A 71 -16.77 6.98 -9.70
CA VAL A 71 -16.35 7.19 -8.31
C VAL A 71 -17.08 6.26 -7.35
N THR A 72 -18.30 5.82 -7.66
CA THR A 72 -19.07 4.89 -6.83
C THR A 72 -18.42 3.52 -6.78
N GLU A 73 -18.04 2.97 -7.94
CA GLU A 73 -17.30 1.70 -8.03
C GLU A 73 -15.95 1.80 -7.33
N PHE A 74 -15.22 2.91 -7.55
CA PHE A 74 -13.95 3.17 -6.89
C PHE A 74 -14.09 3.27 -5.37
N SER A 75 -15.10 3.99 -4.87
CA SER A 75 -15.35 4.13 -3.43
C SER A 75 -15.70 2.80 -2.77
N ALA A 76 -16.48 1.96 -3.45
CA ALA A 76 -16.79 0.60 -2.97
C ALA A 76 -15.53 -0.28 -2.90
N TRP A 77 -14.62 -0.12 -3.86
CA TRP A 77 -13.33 -0.81 -3.82
C TRP A 77 -12.44 -0.29 -2.69
N ILE A 78 -12.30 1.03 -2.52
CA ILE A 78 -11.54 1.63 -1.41
C ILE A 78 -12.06 1.14 -0.06
N ALA A 79 -13.39 1.07 0.11
CA ALA A 79 -13.99 0.51 1.31
C ALA A 79 -13.51 -0.93 1.58
N SER A 80 -13.56 -1.80 0.57
CA SER A 80 -13.17 -3.21 0.75
C SER A 80 -11.67 -3.40 1.04
N ILE A 81 -10.80 -2.58 0.46
CA ILE A 81 -9.34 -2.73 0.68
C ILE A 81 -8.82 -1.98 1.91
N SER A 82 -9.55 -0.99 2.43
CA SER A 82 -9.17 -0.24 3.64
C SER A 82 -9.20 -1.10 4.91
N GLU A 83 -10.03 -2.15 4.93
CA GLU A 83 -10.21 -3.07 6.06
C GLU A 83 -9.15 -4.18 6.09
N LEU A 84 -8.42 -4.40 4.99
CA LEU A 84 -7.38 -5.44 4.91
C LEU A 84 -6.20 -5.13 5.83
N ASN A 85 -5.66 -6.16 6.46
CA ASN A 85 -4.43 -6.06 7.26
C ASN A 85 -3.18 -6.40 6.44
N ASP A 86 -3.35 -7.09 5.31
CA ASP A 86 -2.30 -7.38 4.33
C ASP A 86 -2.94 -7.55 2.93
N PRO A 87 -2.70 -6.63 1.99
CA PRO A 87 -1.89 -5.42 2.14
C PRO A 87 -2.55 -4.36 3.01
N LEU A 88 -1.75 -3.66 3.81
CA LEU A 88 -2.19 -2.49 4.60
C LEU A 88 -2.04 -1.21 3.77
N HIS A 89 -3.16 -0.67 3.28
CA HIS A 89 -3.16 0.46 2.35
C HIS A 89 -3.09 1.83 3.03
N PHE A 90 -2.40 2.76 2.37
CA PHE A 90 -2.32 4.17 2.74
C PHE A 90 -2.61 5.04 1.52
N ALA A 91 -3.26 6.19 1.75
CA ALA A 91 -3.34 7.26 0.77
C ALA A 91 -2.12 8.18 0.92
N VAL A 92 -1.50 8.55 -0.20
CA VAL A 92 -0.47 9.58 -0.23
C VAL A 92 -1.17 10.93 -0.31
N ILE A 93 -0.90 11.80 0.66
CA ILE A 93 -1.46 13.15 0.69
C ILE A 93 -0.32 14.14 0.42
N ASP A 94 -0.45 14.94 -0.64
CA ASP A 94 0.48 16.01 -0.93
C ASP A 94 0.34 17.14 0.10
N GLU A 95 1.43 17.54 0.76
CA GLU A 95 1.39 18.55 1.83
C GLU A 95 1.06 19.94 1.31
N ARG A 96 1.41 20.25 0.06
CA ARG A 96 1.19 21.57 -0.52
C ARG A 96 -0.29 21.83 -0.81
N SER A 97 -0.98 20.83 -1.37
CA SER A 97 -2.40 20.92 -1.74
C SER A 97 -3.33 20.39 -0.65
N GLY A 98 -2.82 19.56 0.26
CA GLY A 98 -3.61 18.85 1.24
C GLY A 98 -4.52 17.77 0.63
N GLN A 99 -4.29 17.39 -0.62
CA GLN A 99 -5.13 16.45 -1.38
C GLN A 99 -4.46 15.09 -1.57
N PRO A 100 -5.24 14.00 -1.60
CA PRO A 100 -4.77 12.72 -2.10
C PRO A 100 -4.26 12.83 -3.55
N VAL A 101 -3.14 12.17 -3.85
CA VAL A 101 -2.48 12.16 -5.18
C VAL A 101 -2.15 10.76 -5.67
#